data_AF-A0A1H6CHL6-F1
#
_entry.id   AF-A0A1H6CHL6-F1
#
_cell.length_a   1.000
_cell.length_b   1.000
_cell.length_c   1.000
_cell.angle_alpha   90.00
_cell.angle_beta   90.00
_cell.angle_gamma   90.00
#
_symmetry.space_group_name_H-M   'P 1'
#
loop_
_entity.id
_entity.type
_entity.pdbx_description
1 polymer ?
#
loop_
_entity_poly.entity_id
_entity_poly.type
_entity_poly.pdbx_seq_one_letter_code
_entity_poly.pdbx_strand_id
1 'polypeptide(L)'
;MPIANDTENTLIDRIYEAAVVFEGWPETLRQTAQAVDCKDGVLATALGDQVRFVTSTEYYEQALHEMLERYPLSVNERTVRLLAARYEGFLVDQDVFSAEEIAQEPVYQEILIPQGYGAGVATAIPVPSGDTVIVHCERAIAKGPVTSSSVALLDRLRPHFARAGLLSSRLALEKARAAAEALEMMGLPGAVLGPRGRILSANSLLTDMMPGVFRDRPARLAIVNEAADHLLELAVADASLNQHAAAVRSIPIPAGENQPPIVVHLTPVKGRARDVFASAVAILIATPVVPRQVEGVGVIQGLFDLTPAEARLAALIATGYTPREASIRLGVREGTARTTLKRVLEKTGTRRQSQLVGLLQSTAKPG
;
A
#
# COMPACT_ATOMS: atom_id res chain seq x y z
N MET A 1 43.76 -8.19 -17.53
CA MET A 1 42.89 -7.08 -17.05
C MET A 1 41.71 -6.68 -17.97
N PRO A 2 41.33 -7.36 -19.08
CA PRO A 2 40.06 -7.05 -19.77
C PRO A 2 38.82 -7.64 -19.08
N ILE A 3 38.91 -8.89 -18.58
CA ILE A 3 37.76 -9.70 -18.14
C ILE A 3 37.08 -9.14 -16.87
N ALA A 4 37.82 -8.49 -15.96
CA ALA A 4 37.27 -7.94 -14.72
C ALA A 4 36.33 -6.75 -14.97
N ASN A 5 36.58 -5.96 -16.02
CA ASN A 5 35.72 -4.82 -16.37
C ASN A 5 34.40 -5.28 -17.01
N ASP A 6 34.40 -6.37 -17.76
CA ASP A 6 33.18 -6.88 -18.41
C ASP A 6 32.19 -7.43 -17.37
N THR A 7 32.66 -8.13 -16.33
CA THR A 7 31.82 -8.59 -15.23
C THR A 7 31.24 -7.43 -14.42
N GLU A 8 32.06 -6.41 -14.12
CA GLU A 8 31.59 -5.21 -13.40
C GLU A 8 30.54 -4.43 -14.20
N ASN A 9 30.78 -4.19 -15.50
CA ASN A 9 29.82 -3.53 -16.37
C ASN A 9 28.51 -4.31 -16.47
N THR A 10 28.58 -5.64 -16.56
CA THR A 10 27.37 -6.49 -16.58
C THR A 10 26.57 -6.37 -15.30
N LEU A 11 27.23 -6.30 -14.13
CA LEU A 11 26.54 -6.08 -12.85
C LEU A 11 25.90 -4.70 -12.79
N ILE A 12 26.59 -3.67 -13.29
CA ILE A 12 26.05 -2.31 -13.37
C ILE A 12 24.77 -2.27 -14.21
N ASP A 13 24.78 -2.88 -15.40
CA ASP A 13 23.62 -2.92 -16.28
C ASP A 13 22.44 -3.63 -15.60
N ARG A 14 22.71 -4.77 -14.93
CA ARG A 14 21.70 -5.52 -14.17
C ARG A 14 21.13 -4.76 -12.97
N ILE A 15 21.94 -3.94 -12.29
CA ILE A 15 21.47 -3.05 -11.22
C ILE A 15 20.45 -2.05 -11.77
N TYR A 16 20.72 -1.47 -12.95
CA TYR A 16 19.79 -0.53 -13.57
C TYR A 16 18.54 -1.21 -14.15
N GLU A 17 18.69 -2.37 -14.77
CA GLU A 17 17.56 -3.16 -15.27
C GLU A 17 16.64 -3.56 -14.12
N ALA A 18 17.19 -4.08 -13.02
CA ALA A 18 16.44 -4.48 -11.84
C ALA A 18 15.74 -3.29 -11.15
N ALA A 19 16.30 -2.07 -11.26
CA ALA A 19 15.63 -0.85 -10.80
C ALA A 19 14.34 -0.53 -11.56
N VAL A 20 14.20 -0.98 -12.80
CA VAL A 20 12.99 -0.79 -13.61
C VAL A 20 12.07 -2.03 -13.53
N VAL A 21 12.67 -3.22 -13.56
CA VAL A 21 12.01 -4.52 -13.51
C VAL A 21 12.40 -5.23 -12.21
N PHE A 22 11.57 -5.05 -11.19
CA PHE A 22 11.86 -5.48 -9.82
C PHE A 22 12.20 -6.98 -9.71
N GLU A 23 11.61 -7.83 -10.56
CA GLU A 23 11.86 -9.27 -10.62
C GLU A 23 13.34 -9.63 -10.89
N GLY A 24 14.13 -8.69 -11.41
CA GLY A 24 15.56 -8.89 -11.64
C GLY A 24 16.42 -8.87 -10.37
N TRP A 25 15.94 -8.29 -9.26
CA TRP A 25 16.76 -8.07 -8.06
C TRP A 25 17.36 -9.34 -7.46
N PRO A 26 16.62 -10.46 -7.29
CA PRO A 26 17.20 -11.68 -6.72
C PRO A 26 18.41 -12.19 -7.50
N GLU A 27 18.35 -12.16 -8.83
CA GLU A 27 19.47 -12.57 -9.69
C GLU A 27 20.63 -11.56 -9.60
N THR A 28 20.35 -10.26 -9.66
CA THR A 28 21.35 -9.20 -9.55
C THR A 28 22.11 -9.29 -8.22
N LEU A 29 21.40 -9.54 -7.11
CA LEU A 29 22.01 -9.71 -5.78
C LEU A 29 22.84 -10.99 -5.69
N ARG A 30 22.36 -12.09 -6.27
CA ARG A 30 23.11 -13.35 -6.32
C ARG A 30 24.42 -13.18 -7.07
N GLN A 31 24.41 -12.54 -8.24
CA GLN A 31 25.61 -12.30 -9.03
C GLN A 31 26.56 -11.31 -8.33
N THR A 32 26.02 -10.28 -7.68
CA THR A 32 26.81 -9.35 -6.87
C THR A 32 27.53 -10.10 -5.75
N ALA A 33 26.81 -10.93 -4.97
CA ALA A 33 27.38 -11.72 -3.89
C ALA A 33 28.45 -12.71 -4.41
N GLN A 34 28.19 -13.40 -5.53
CA GLN A 34 29.16 -14.30 -6.16
C GLN A 34 30.44 -13.59 -6.61
N ALA A 35 30.33 -12.39 -7.17
CA ALA A 35 31.48 -11.61 -7.62
C ALA A 35 32.44 -11.21 -6.49
N VAL A 36 31.93 -11.16 -5.25
CA VAL A 36 32.72 -10.92 -4.03
C VAL A 36 32.90 -12.15 -3.16
N ASP A 37 32.56 -13.32 -3.69
CA ASP A 37 32.70 -14.63 -3.06
C ASP A 37 31.86 -14.80 -1.77
N CYS A 38 30.83 -13.98 -1.62
CA CYS A 38 29.78 -14.10 -0.61
C CYS A 38 28.74 -15.17 -1.00
N LYS A 39 28.03 -15.68 0.00
CA LYS A 39 27.02 -16.73 -0.13
C LYS A 39 25.67 -16.15 -0.59
N ASP A 40 25.25 -15.06 0.05
CA ASP A 40 23.97 -14.42 -0.21
C ASP A 40 24.08 -12.89 -0.14
N GLY A 41 23.14 -12.20 -0.78
CA GLY A 41 23.04 -10.75 -0.82
C GLY A 41 21.62 -10.28 -0.52
N VAL A 42 21.51 -9.10 0.06
CA VAL A 42 20.25 -8.41 0.34
C VAL A 42 20.35 -6.95 -0.03
N LEU A 43 19.25 -6.44 -0.59
CA LEU A 43 18.97 -5.03 -0.73
C LEU A 43 17.74 -4.73 0.14
N ALA A 44 17.87 -3.81 1.08
CA ALA A 44 16.81 -3.39 1.96
C ALA A 44 16.60 -1.88 1.93
N THR A 45 15.37 -1.45 2.17
CA THR A 45 15.03 -0.06 2.50
C THR A 45 14.48 -0.02 3.92
N ALA A 46 15.01 0.89 4.72
CA ALA A 46 14.59 1.11 6.09
C ALA A 46 14.04 2.53 6.26
N LEU A 47 12.88 2.65 6.90
CA LEU A 47 12.29 3.91 7.34
C LEU A 47 11.79 3.77 8.78
N GLY A 48 12.60 4.18 9.75
CA GLY A 48 12.39 3.81 11.15
C GLY A 48 12.48 2.29 11.31
N ASP A 49 11.52 1.66 12.00
CA ASP A 49 11.46 0.20 12.16
C ASP A 49 10.82 -0.53 10.96
N GLN A 50 10.35 0.18 9.94
CA GLN A 50 9.78 -0.47 8.75
C GLN A 50 10.88 -0.85 7.77
N VAL A 51 10.97 -2.14 7.49
CA VAL A 51 11.96 -2.72 6.58
C VAL A 51 11.25 -3.40 5.42
N ARG A 52 11.77 -3.15 4.22
CA ARG A 52 11.45 -3.95 3.03
C ARG A 52 12.75 -4.44 2.45
N PHE A 53 12.76 -5.65 1.95
CA PHE A 53 13.97 -6.22 1.41
C PHE A 53 13.67 -7.19 0.28
N VAL A 54 14.71 -7.40 -0.52
CA VAL A 54 14.80 -8.46 -1.52
C VAL A 54 16.14 -9.15 -1.33
N THR A 55 16.15 -10.47 -1.43
CA THR A 55 17.34 -11.29 -1.21
C THR A 55 17.73 -12.05 -2.48
N SER A 56 18.96 -12.57 -2.51
CA SER A 56 19.47 -13.40 -3.60
C SER A 56 18.77 -14.75 -3.75
N THR A 57 18.21 -15.28 -2.65
CA THR A 57 17.62 -16.63 -2.57
C THR A 57 16.45 -16.67 -1.58
N GLU A 58 15.43 -17.48 -1.88
CA GLU A 58 14.28 -17.68 -0.97
C GLU A 58 14.70 -18.26 0.40
N TYR A 59 15.76 -19.07 0.42
CA TYR A 59 16.32 -19.60 1.67
C TYR A 59 16.85 -18.48 2.56
N TYR A 60 17.63 -17.54 2.00
CA TYR A 60 18.13 -16.41 2.76
C TYR A 60 17.00 -15.45 3.15
N GLU A 61 15.95 -15.34 2.33
CA GLU A 61 14.75 -14.58 2.67
C GLU A 61 14.08 -15.09 3.95
N GLN A 62 13.92 -16.41 4.10
CA GLN A 62 13.33 -17.02 5.30
C GLN A 62 14.22 -16.80 6.53
N ALA A 63 15.53 -17.00 6.38
CA ALA A 63 16.51 -16.72 7.43
C ALA A 63 16.48 -15.26 7.90
N LEU A 64 16.37 -14.32 6.97
CA LEU A 64 16.33 -12.90 7.28
C LEU A 64 15.02 -12.49 7.98
N HIS A 65 13.89 -13.09 7.60
CA HIS A 65 12.63 -12.90 8.33
C HIS A 65 12.75 -13.37 9.79
N GLU A 66 13.27 -14.58 10.04
CA GLU A 66 13.49 -15.09 11.40
C GLU A 66 14.44 -14.18 12.20
N MET A 67 15.49 -13.68 11.55
CA MET A 67 16.43 -12.74 12.16
C MET A 67 15.75 -11.42 12.56
N LEU A 68 14.93 -10.83 11.69
CA LEU A 68 14.25 -9.57 11.96
C LEU A 68 13.11 -9.71 12.99
N GLU A 69 12.50 -10.89 13.11
CA GLU A 69 11.51 -11.18 14.16
C GLU A 69 12.15 -11.23 15.56
N ARG A 70 13.32 -11.86 15.67
CA ARG A 70 14.05 -11.97 16.96
C ARG A 70 14.86 -10.72 17.29
N TYR A 71 15.47 -10.12 16.28
CA TYR A 71 16.34 -8.95 16.38
C TYR A 71 15.91 -7.89 15.35
N PRO A 72 14.84 -7.13 15.65
CA PRO A 72 14.47 -5.96 14.86
C PRO A 72 15.64 -5.00 14.64
N LEU A 73 15.61 -4.20 13.57
CA LEU A 73 16.74 -3.31 13.21
C LEU A 73 17.17 -2.37 14.33
N SER A 74 16.25 -1.94 15.19
CA SER A 74 16.52 -1.05 16.33
C SER A 74 17.30 -1.70 17.46
N VAL A 75 17.38 -3.04 17.50
CA VAL A 75 18.17 -3.80 18.48
C VAL A 75 19.28 -4.64 17.84
N ASN A 76 19.27 -4.79 16.51
CA ASN A 76 20.31 -5.49 15.78
C ASN A 76 21.58 -4.63 15.75
N GLU A 77 22.55 -4.97 16.59
CA GLU A 77 23.76 -4.17 16.79
C GLU A 77 24.56 -3.99 15.49
N ARG A 78 24.56 -4.97 14.58
CA ARG A 78 25.21 -4.84 13.26
C ARG A 78 24.60 -3.70 12.45
N THR A 79 23.28 -3.61 12.44
CA THR A 79 22.57 -2.54 11.74
C THR A 79 22.78 -1.20 12.43
N VAL A 80 22.67 -1.17 13.77
CA VAL A 80 22.87 0.05 14.56
C VAL A 80 24.26 0.64 14.31
N ARG A 81 25.31 -0.18 14.40
CA ARG A 81 26.69 0.27 14.17
C ARG A 81 26.95 0.67 12.71
N LEU A 82 26.41 -0.06 11.74
CA LEU A 82 26.49 0.31 10.32
C LEU A 82 25.92 1.71 10.08
N LEU A 83 24.72 1.98 10.60
CA LEU A 83 24.05 3.28 10.44
C LEU A 83 24.77 4.40 11.21
N ALA A 84 25.31 4.09 12.40
CA ALA A 84 26.05 5.05 13.22
C ALA A 84 27.40 5.45 12.60
N ALA A 85 28.06 4.55 11.87
CA ALA A 85 29.36 4.80 11.25
C ALA A 85 29.33 5.90 10.18
N ARG A 86 28.17 6.12 9.53
CA ARG A 86 27.98 7.12 8.44
C ARG A 86 29.08 7.08 7.37
N TYR A 87 29.56 5.89 7.06
CA TYR A 87 30.67 5.68 6.14
C TYR A 87 30.21 5.69 4.68
N GLU A 88 30.93 6.42 3.81
CA GLU A 88 30.62 6.54 2.39
C GLU A 88 31.21 5.40 1.53
N GLY A 89 31.08 4.17 2.01
CA GLY A 89 31.60 2.95 1.37
C GLY A 89 31.00 1.69 2.00
N PHE A 90 31.53 0.54 1.64
CA PHE A 90 31.22 -0.73 2.29
C PHE A 90 32.12 -0.94 3.51
N LEU A 91 31.51 -1.34 4.63
CA LEU A 91 32.18 -1.77 5.85
C LEU A 91 32.06 -3.27 6.00
N VAL A 92 33.12 -3.91 6.46
CA VAL A 92 33.06 -5.28 6.95
C VAL A 92 32.72 -5.28 8.43
N ASP A 93 32.18 -6.37 8.96
CA ASP A 93 31.81 -6.41 10.39
C ASP A 93 32.99 -6.10 11.33
N GLN A 94 34.21 -6.46 10.94
CA GLN A 94 35.44 -6.19 11.71
C GLN A 94 35.83 -4.71 11.77
N ASP A 95 35.26 -3.86 10.91
CA ASP A 95 35.46 -2.40 10.98
C ASP A 95 34.66 -1.78 12.14
N VAL A 96 33.61 -2.46 12.59
CA VAL A 96 32.67 -1.95 13.60
C VAL A 96 32.51 -2.86 14.81
N PHE A 97 33.07 -4.08 14.79
CA PHE A 97 33.14 -5.00 15.92
C PHE A 97 34.56 -5.54 16.14
N SER A 98 34.94 -5.73 17.40
CA SER A 98 36.08 -6.58 17.74
C SER A 98 35.75 -8.07 17.59
N ALA A 99 36.77 -8.92 17.52
CA ALA A 99 36.57 -10.37 17.47
C ALA A 99 35.91 -10.90 18.75
N GLU A 100 36.22 -10.33 19.92
CA GLU A 100 35.60 -10.66 21.20
C GLU A 100 34.12 -10.26 21.23
N GLU A 101 33.77 -9.11 20.67
CA GLU A 101 32.37 -8.68 20.55
C GLU A 101 31.58 -9.63 19.64
N ILE A 102 32.10 -9.97 18.45
CA ILE A 102 31.46 -10.94 17.54
C ILE A 102 31.25 -12.30 18.23
N ALA A 103 32.21 -12.74 19.03
CA ALA A 103 32.13 -14.01 19.76
C ALA A 103 31.01 -14.03 20.82
N GLN A 104 30.53 -12.87 21.27
CA GLN A 104 29.47 -12.74 22.27
C GLN A 104 28.15 -12.19 21.70
N GLU A 105 28.17 -11.67 20.48
CA GLU A 105 27.01 -11.04 19.84
C GLU A 105 25.89 -12.07 19.55
N PRO A 106 24.68 -11.93 20.14
CA PRO A 106 23.61 -12.91 20.03
C PRO A 106 23.20 -13.21 18.58
N VAL A 107 23.11 -12.19 17.72
CA VAL A 107 22.79 -12.37 16.28
C VAL A 107 23.78 -13.32 15.60
N TYR A 108 25.06 -13.25 15.94
CA TYR A 108 26.07 -14.14 15.39
C TYR A 108 25.89 -15.57 15.92
N GLN A 109 25.80 -15.73 17.23
CA GLN A 109 25.85 -17.04 17.87
C GLN A 109 24.54 -17.84 17.68
N GLU A 110 23.40 -17.15 17.72
CA GLU A 110 22.08 -17.79 17.70
C GLU A 110 21.52 -17.98 16.29
N ILE A 111 21.95 -17.17 15.31
CA ILE A 111 21.37 -17.15 13.96
C ILE A 111 22.42 -17.34 12.86
N LEU A 112 23.39 -16.44 12.74
CA LEU A 112 24.28 -16.41 11.57
C LEU A 112 25.19 -17.62 11.49
N ILE A 113 25.92 -17.93 12.58
CA ILE A 113 26.87 -19.05 12.63
C ILE A 113 26.16 -20.41 12.44
N PRO A 114 25.02 -20.71 13.11
CA PRO A 114 24.26 -21.93 12.86
C PRO A 114 23.81 -22.11 11.40
N GLN A 115 23.58 -21.01 10.68
CA GLN A 115 23.20 -21.03 9.25
C GLN A 115 24.42 -20.99 8.30
N GLY A 116 25.64 -21.02 8.85
CA GLY A 116 26.89 -21.07 8.12
C GLY A 116 27.43 -19.73 7.64
N TYR A 117 26.91 -18.61 8.13
CA TYR A 117 27.45 -17.27 7.89
C TYR A 117 28.46 -16.90 8.97
N GLY A 118 29.51 -16.14 8.62
CA GLY A 118 30.56 -15.79 9.58
C GLY A 118 31.24 -14.44 9.37
N ALA A 119 30.95 -13.76 8.27
CA ALA A 119 31.36 -12.38 8.04
C ALA A 119 30.41 -11.76 7.03
N GLY A 120 30.20 -10.45 7.09
CA GLY A 120 29.40 -9.69 6.16
C GLY A 120 30.11 -8.43 5.73
N VAL A 121 29.58 -7.83 4.66
CA VAL A 121 30.02 -6.55 4.11
C VAL A 121 28.81 -5.75 3.68
N ALA A 122 28.65 -4.56 4.25
CA ALA A 122 27.43 -3.78 4.09
C ALA A 122 27.72 -2.30 3.87
N THR A 123 26.80 -1.62 3.20
CA THR A 123 26.77 -0.17 3.12
C THR A 123 25.37 0.35 3.41
N ALA A 124 25.30 1.55 3.96
CA ALA A 124 24.08 2.33 4.10
C ALA A 124 24.16 3.56 3.20
N ILE A 125 23.08 3.81 2.46
CA ILE A 125 22.95 4.90 1.50
C ILE A 125 21.70 5.70 1.89
N PRO A 126 21.84 6.87 2.51
CA PRO A 126 20.70 7.74 2.78
C PRO A 126 20.13 8.25 1.46
N VAL A 127 18.81 8.22 1.30
CA VAL A 127 18.13 8.77 0.12
C VAL A 127 17.30 10.00 0.49
N PRO A 128 17.07 10.95 -0.45
CA PRO A 128 16.33 12.18 -0.17
C PRO A 128 14.89 11.98 0.32
N SER A 129 14.28 10.81 0.09
CA SER A 129 12.94 10.47 0.60
C SER A 129 12.89 10.28 2.12
N GLY A 130 14.04 10.25 2.80
CA GLY A 130 14.18 9.96 4.23
C GLY A 130 14.38 8.47 4.52
N ASP A 131 14.29 7.60 3.52
CA ASP A 131 14.61 6.18 3.67
C ASP A 131 16.15 5.97 3.66
N THR A 132 16.61 4.84 4.17
CA THR A 132 17.99 4.39 4.01
C THR A 132 18.03 3.09 3.23
N VAL A 133 18.76 3.07 2.12
CA VAL A 133 19.02 1.85 1.35
C VAL A 133 20.22 1.14 1.97
N ILE A 134 20.06 -0.13 2.27
CA ILE A 134 21.11 -1.00 2.79
C ILE A 134 21.41 -2.06 1.75
N VAL A 135 22.67 -2.18 1.35
CA VAL A 135 23.16 -3.28 0.53
C VAL A 135 24.10 -4.09 1.38
N HIS A 136 23.86 -5.39 1.50
CA HIS A 136 24.62 -6.26 2.38
C HIS A 136 24.86 -7.61 1.70
N CYS A 137 26.06 -8.15 1.83
CA CYS A 137 26.41 -9.49 1.38
C CYS A 137 26.94 -10.30 2.56
N GLU A 138 26.37 -11.49 2.77
CA GLU A 138 26.79 -12.44 3.81
C GLU A 138 27.76 -13.46 3.24
N ARG A 139 28.87 -13.66 3.94
CA ARG A 139 29.94 -14.59 3.58
C ARG A 139 29.88 -15.84 4.44
N ALA A 140 30.13 -16.98 3.80
CA ALA A 140 30.19 -18.25 4.49
C ALA A 140 31.35 -18.29 5.50
N ILE A 141 31.11 -18.81 6.70
CA ILE A 141 32.10 -18.91 7.77
C ILE A 141 33.38 -19.65 7.33
N ALA A 142 33.23 -20.69 6.51
CA ALA A 142 34.35 -21.48 5.99
C ALA A 142 35.29 -20.70 5.05
N LYS A 143 34.87 -19.53 4.56
CA LYS A 143 35.67 -18.67 3.66
C LYS A 143 36.43 -17.56 4.37
N GLY A 144 36.31 -17.46 5.69
CA GLY A 144 36.99 -16.44 6.49
C GLY A 144 36.55 -14.99 6.18
N PRO A 145 37.37 -13.99 6.53
CA PRO A 145 37.06 -12.58 6.37
C PRO A 145 36.77 -12.17 4.92
N VAL A 146 36.01 -11.09 4.76
CA VAL A 146 35.81 -10.44 3.45
C VAL A 146 37.12 -9.80 3.01
N THR A 147 37.48 -9.96 1.73
CA THR A 147 38.76 -9.46 1.20
C THR A 147 38.70 -7.97 0.87
N SER A 148 39.83 -7.27 0.93
CA SER A 148 39.91 -5.86 0.50
C SER A 148 39.56 -5.66 -0.98
N SER A 149 39.87 -6.63 -1.83
CA SER A 149 39.45 -6.62 -3.25
C SER A 149 37.93 -6.73 -3.41
N SER A 150 37.25 -7.50 -2.56
CA SER A 150 35.79 -7.59 -2.52
C SER A 150 35.17 -6.25 -2.14
N VAL A 151 35.68 -5.61 -1.09
CA VAL A 151 35.23 -4.27 -0.64
C VAL A 151 35.43 -3.25 -1.76
N ALA A 152 36.61 -3.23 -2.40
CA ALA A 152 36.90 -2.29 -3.49
C ALA A 152 35.97 -2.45 -4.71
N LEU A 153 35.54 -3.67 -5.04
CA LEU A 153 34.54 -3.89 -6.08
C LEU A 153 33.16 -3.36 -5.67
N LEU A 154 32.71 -3.66 -4.45
CA LEU A 154 31.43 -3.18 -3.94
C LEU A 154 31.38 -1.65 -3.85
N ASP A 155 32.48 -1.00 -3.47
CA ASP A 155 32.58 0.47 -3.45
C ASP A 155 32.39 1.08 -4.84
N ARG A 156 32.88 0.43 -5.91
CA ARG A 156 32.62 0.87 -7.28
C ARG A 156 31.16 0.66 -7.69
N LEU A 157 30.50 -0.39 -7.19
CA LEU A 157 29.07 -0.65 -7.43
C LEU A 157 28.14 0.24 -6.58
N ARG A 158 28.59 0.71 -5.40
CA ARG A 158 27.83 1.54 -4.47
C ARG A 158 27.08 2.72 -5.13
N PRO A 159 27.72 3.58 -5.95
CA PRO A 159 27.00 4.67 -6.62
C PRO A 159 25.96 4.20 -7.63
N HIS A 160 26.04 2.97 -8.14
CA HIS A 160 25.03 2.39 -9.03
C HIS A 160 23.80 1.94 -8.24
N PHE A 161 23.97 1.30 -7.08
CA PHE A 161 22.86 1.00 -6.17
C PHE A 161 22.14 2.27 -5.71
N ALA A 162 22.88 3.33 -5.37
CA ALA A 162 22.29 4.61 -4.99
C ALA A 162 21.44 5.21 -6.12
N ARG A 163 21.97 5.24 -7.35
CA ARG A 163 21.26 5.77 -8.53
C ARG A 163 20.05 4.92 -8.91
N ALA A 164 20.20 3.60 -8.85
CA ALA A 164 19.12 2.64 -9.09
C ALA A 164 17.97 2.87 -8.10
N GLY A 165 18.26 3.00 -6.81
CA GLY A 165 17.24 3.30 -5.81
C GLY A 165 16.51 4.62 -6.05
N LEU A 166 17.24 5.69 -6.41
CA LEU A 166 16.63 6.98 -6.77
C LEU A 166 15.72 6.86 -8.01
N LEU A 167 16.16 6.11 -9.03
CA LEU A 167 15.37 5.86 -10.24
C LEU A 167 14.07 5.12 -9.91
N SER A 168 14.16 4.03 -9.16
CA SER A 168 13.00 3.24 -8.75
C SER A 168 12.02 4.06 -7.89
N SER A 169 12.52 4.87 -6.95
CA SER A 169 11.66 5.77 -6.17
C SER A 169 10.92 6.79 -7.02
N ARG A 170 11.57 7.39 -8.03
CA ARG A 170 10.90 8.32 -8.97
C ARG A 170 9.84 7.62 -9.80
N LEU A 171 10.16 6.44 -10.35
CA LEU A 171 9.20 5.66 -11.14
C LEU A 171 7.98 5.25 -10.29
N ALA A 172 8.20 4.89 -9.02
CA ALA A 172 7.11 4.57 -8.09
C ALA A 172 6.20 5.78 -7.81
N LEU A 173 6.76 6.99 -7.69
CA LEU A 173 5.97 8.22 -7.54
C LEU A 173 5.14 8.53 -8.78
N GLU A 174 5.70 8.39 -9.99
CA GLU A 174 4.94 8.59 -11.22
C GLU A 174 3.81 7.56 -11.39
N LYS A 175 4.06 6.29 -11.03
CA LYS A 175 3.01 5.25 -10.99
C LYS A 175 1.90 5.60 -10.00
N ALA A 176 2.25 6.15 -8.82
CA ALA A 176 1.27 6.58 -7.83
C ALA A 176 0.39 7.75 -8.34
N ARG A 177 0.99 8.72 -9.05
CA ARG A 177 0.25 9.83 -9.69
C ARG A 177 -0.69 9.32 -10.77
N ALA A 178 -0.19 8.49 -11.70
CA ALA A 178 -1.02 7.92 -12.76
C ALA A 178 -2.21 7.13 -12.21
N ALA A 179 -2.05 6.41 -11.09
CA ALA A 179 -3.14 5.73 -10.42
C ALA A 179 -4.18 6.69 -9.84
N ALA A 180 -3.75 7.79 -9.20
CA ALA A 180 -4.67 8.82 -8.68
C ALA A 180 -5.43 9.54 -9.81
N GLU A 181 -4.76 9.89 -10.90
CA GLU A 181 -5.35 10.48 -12.11
C GLU A 181 -6.38 9.53 -12.75
N ALA A 182 -6.09 8.22 -12.80
CA ALA A 182 -7.04 7.22 -13.30
C ALA A 182 -8.32 7.16 -12.45
N LEU A 183 -8.21 7.26 -11.12
CA LEU A 183 -9.36 7.36 -10.23
C LEU A 183 -10.17 8.64 -10.50
N GLU A 184 -9.49 9.76 -10.76
CA GLU A 184 -10.14 11.03 -11.08
C GLU A 184 -10.95 10.96 -12.38
N MET A 185 -10.40 10.35 -13.43
CA MET A 185 -11.12 10.11 -14.68
C MET A 185 -12.38 9.24 -14.50
N MET A 186 -12.41 8.39 -13.48
CA MET A 186 -13.58 7.59 -13.09
C MET A 186 -14.55 8.33 -12.14
N GLY A 187 -14.25 9.57 -11.78
CA GLY A 187 -15.05 10.36 -10.84
C GLY A 187 -14.95 9.86 -9.38
N LEU A 188 -13.86 9.16 -9.04
CA LEU A 188 -13.66 8.58 -7.72
C LEU A 188 -12.66 9.41 -6.90
N PRO A 189 -13.06 10.02 -5.77
CA PRO A 189 -12.13 10.61 -4.83
C PRO A 189 -11.16 9.54 -4.31
N GLY A 190 -9.86 9.73 -4.50
CA GLY A 190 -8.89 8.72 -4.10
C GLY A 190 -7.45 9.21 -3.93
N ALA A 191 -6.68 8.37 -3.24
CA ALA A 191 -5.26 8.57 -3.01
C ALA A 191 -4.49 7.26 -3.02
N VAL A 192 -3.22 7.36 -3.39
CA VAL A 192 -2.22 6.32 -3.18
C VAL A 192 -1.48 6.63 -1.89
N LEU A 193 -1.57 5.70 -0.94
CA LEU A 193 -0.95 5.80 0.37
C LEU A 193 0.35 5.01 0.40
N GLY A 194 1.35 5.57 1.06
CA GLY A 194 2.60 4.91 1.37
C GLY A 194 2.68 4.39 2.81
N PRO A 195 3.86 3.93 3.26
CA PRO A 195 4.04 3.43 4.61
C PRO A 195 3.54 4.44 5.66
N ARG A 196 2.96 3.93 6.74
CA ARG A 196 2.31 4.73 7.81
C ARG A 196 1.12 5.60 7.36
N GLY A 197 0.67 5.47 6.11
CA GLY A 197 -0.49 6.18 5.59
C GLY A 197 -0.16 7.56 5.01
N ARG A 198 1.12 7.84 4.73
CA ARG A 198 1.53 9.07 4.04
C ARG A 198 0.90 9.14 2.65
N ILE A 199 0.43 10.32 2.24
CA ILE A 199 -0.08 10.51 0.89
C ILE A 199 1.11 10.55 -0.07
N LEU A 200 1.16 9.65 -1.04
CA LEU A 200 2.12 9.71 -2.14
C LEU A 200 1.57 10.50 -3.31
N SER A 201 0.27 10.32 -3.57
CA SER A 201 -0.50 11.10 -4.52
C SER A 201 -1.98 11.06 -4.12
N ALA A 202 -2.68 12.16 -4.30
CA ALA A 202 -4.13 12.28 -4.15
C ALA A 202 -4.67 13.04 -5.36
N ASN A 203 -5.86 12.67 -5.81
CA ASN A 203 -6.52 13.41 -6.88
C ASN A 203 -7.25 14.66 -6.36
N SER A 204 -7.70 15.52 -7.28
CA SER A 204 -8.39 16.77 -6.93
C SER A 204 -9.65 16.49 -6.08
N LEU A 205 -10.41 15.47 -6.47
CA LEU A 205 -11.66 15.06 -5.80
C LEU A 205 -11.46 14.68 -4.33
N LEU A 206 -10.37 14.00 -3.96
CA LEU A 206 -10.06 13.72 -2.56
C LEU A 206 -9.56 14.97 -1.84
N THR A 207 -8.76 15.79 -2.52
CA THR A 207 -8.22 17.05 -1.98
C THR A 207 -9.36 18.01 -1.61
N ASP A 208 -10.42 18.07 -2.41
CA ASP A 208 -11.62 18.87 -2.15
C ASP A 208 -12.39 18.43 -0.89
N MET A 209 -12.16 17.19 -0.43
CA MET A 209 -12.72 16.67 0.82
C MET A 209 -11.88 17.06 2.05
N MET A 210 -10.78 17.80 1.88
CA MET A 210 -9.92 18.31 2.96
C MET A 210 -10.18 19.80 3.24
N PRO A 211 -10.16 20.26 4.51
CA PRO A 211 -9.92 19.50 5.73
C PRO A 211 -11.18 18.86 6.35
N GLY A 212 -12.30 18.82 5.61
CA GLY A 212 -13.63 18.48 6.14
C GLY A 212 -13.81 17.01 6.55
N VAL A 213 -13.58 16.09 5.63
CA VAL A 213 -13.65 14.63 5.86
C VAL A 213 -12.27 14.08 6.22
N PHE A 214 -11.25 14.56 5.51
CA PHE A 214 -9.87 14.14 5.66
C PHE A 214 -8.98 15.29 6.10
N ARG A 215 -7.85 14.98 6.74
CA ARG A 215 -6.78 15.93 7.03
C ARG A 215 -5.47 15.35 6.55
N ASP A 216 -4.77 16.10 5.69
CA ASP A 216 -3.38 15.83 5.38
C ASP A 216 -2.51 16.29 6.56
N ARG A 217 -1.94 15.33 7.30
CA ARG A 217 -0.98 15.60 8.37
C ARG A 217 0.42 15.22 7.89
N PRO A 218 1.48 15.87 8.41
CA PRO A 218 2.86 15.57 8.02
C PRO A 218 3.26 14.09 8.10
N ALA A 219 2.60 13.30 8.97
CA ALA A 219 2.90 11.88 9.16
C ALA A 219 1.96 10.92 8.40
N ARG A 220 0.71 11.31 8.14
CA ARG A 220 -0.31 10.44 7.51
C ARG A 220 -1.54 11.22 7.05
N LEU A 221 -2.29 10.64 6.12
CA LEU A 221 -3.69 10.98 5.91
C LEU A 221 -4.51 10.57 7.15
N ALA A 222 -5.27 11.50 7.71
CA ALA A 222 -6.17 11.25 8.83
C ALA A 222 -7.64 11.48 8.43
N ILE A 223 -8.56 10.75 9.05
CA ILE A 223 -10.00 11.01 8.96
C ILE A 223 -10.43 11.91 10.13
N VAL A 224 -11.31 12.88 9.89
CA VAL A 224 -11.78 13.79 10.95
C VAL A 224 -12.57 13.07 12.03
N ASN A 225 -13.36 12.06 11.65
CA ASN A 225 -14.03 11.19 12.60
C ASN A 225 -13.03 10.23 13.27
N GLU A 226 -12.89 10.32 14.59
CA GLU A 226 -11.87 9.59 15.37
C GLU A 226 -11.98 8.06 15.26
N ALA A 227 -13.21 7.53 15.29
CA ALA A 227 -13.42 6.09 15.18
C ALA A 227 -13.02 5.57 13.79
N ALA A 228 -13.35 6.30 12.73
CA ALA A 228 -12.92 5.99 11.38
C ALA A 228 -11.40 6.17 11.18
N ASP A 229 -10.78 7.18 11.81
CA ASP A 229 -9.32 7.39 11.77
C ASP A 229 -8.56 6.22 12.38
N HIS A 230 -9.03 5.72 13.53
CA HIS A 230 -8.42 4.55 14.16
C HIS A 230 -8.53 3.29 13.28
N LEU A 231 -9.67 3.09 12.61
CA LEU A 231 -9.84 1.99 11.66
C LEU A 231 -8.92 2.13 10.45
N LEU A 232 -8.70 3.36 9.96
CA LEU A 232 -7.76 3.63 8.86
C LEU A 232 -6.32 3.32 9.28
N GLU A 233 -5.92 3.75 10.48
CA GLU A 233 -4.59 3.48 11.03
C GLU A 233 -4.30 1.98 11.12
N LEU A 234 -5.22 1.20 11.69
CA LEU A 234 -5.11 -0.26 11.75
C LEU A 234 -5.06 -0.89 10.35
N ALA A 235 -5.92 -0.45 9.43
CA ALA A 235 -5.97 -0.97 8.07
C ALA A 235 -4.68 -0.70 7.28
N VAL A 236 -4.07 0.47 7.48
CA VAL A 236 -2.78 0.83 6.86
C VAL A 236 -1.62 0.07 7.49
N ALA A 237 -1.62 -0.13 8.81
CA ALA A 237 -0.63 -0.95 9.50
C ALA A 237 -0.68 -2.41 9.00
N ASP A 238 -1.88 -2.99 8.94
CA ASP A 238 -2.12 -4.33 8.38
C ASP A 238 -1.60 -4.43 6.93
N ALA A 239 -1.91 -3.43 6.10
CA ALA A 239 -1.44 -3.38 4.72
C ALA A 239 0.09 -3.28 4.65
N SER A 240 0.74 -2.59 5.58
CA SER A 240 2.19 -2.44 5.62
C SER A 240 2.91 -3.74 6.05
N LEU A 241 2.30 -4.53 6.95
CA LEU A 241 2.90 -5.73 7.53
C LEU A 241 2.66 -7.01 6.70
N ASN A 242 1.47 -7.19 6.12
CA ASN A 242 1.09 -8.46 5.50
C ASN A 242 1.30 -8.49 3.99
N GLN A 243 2.32 -9.24 3.53
CA GLN A 243 2.62 -9.43 2.10
C GLN A 243 1.61 -10.34 1.37
N HIS A 244 0.84 -11.18 2.09
CA HIS A 244 0.09 -12.28 1.48
C HIS A 244 -1.44 -12.28 1.73
N ALA A 245 -1.98 -11.51 2.67
CA ALA A 245 -3.38 -11.70 3.12
C ALA A 245 -4.22 -10.43 3.41
N ALA A 246 -3.70 -9.22 3.17
CA ALA A 246 -4.49 -8.03 3.46
C ALA A 246 -5.74 -7.95 2.53
N ALA A 247 -6.92 -8.09 3.13
CA ALA A 247 -8.21 -7.94 2.46
C ALA A 247 -8.54 -6.45 2.28
N VAL A 248 -9.40 -6.13 1.30
CA VAL A 248 -9.98 -4.79 1.18
C VAL A 248 -10.71 -4.45 2.47
N ARG A 249 -10.40 -3.29 3.06
CA ARG A 249 -11.08 -2.79 4.26
C ARG A 249 -12.06 -1.69 3.85
N SER A 250 -13.27 -1.74 4.40
CA SER A 250 -14.29 -0.72 4.21
C SER A 250 -14.54 -0.02 5.55
N ILE A 251 -14.34 1.29 5.58
CA ILE A 251 -14.40 2.12 6.78
C ILE A 251 -15.56 3.10 6.60
N PRO A 252 -16.66 2.95 7.36
CA PRO A 252 -17.77 3.87 7.29
C PRO A 252 -17.45 5.16 8.05
N ILE A 253 -17.74 6.30 7.40
CA ILE A 253 -17.73 7.63 8.02
C ILE A 253 -19.20 8.07 8.12
N PRO A 254 -19.70 8.34 9.33
CA PRO A 254 -21.08 8.78 9.51
C PRO A 254 -21.31 10.16 8.87
N ALA A 255 -22.57 10.43 8.54
CA ALA A 255 -22.98 11.76 8.09
C ALA A 255 -22.66 12.81 9.16
N GLY A 256 -22.19 13.97 8.72
CA GLY A 256 -22.02 15.16 9.56
C GLY A 256 -23.00 16.26 9.14
N GLU A 257 -22.95 17.42 9.80
CA GLU A 257 -23.92 18.50 9.56
C GLU A 257 -24.02 18.94 8.09
N ASN A 258 -22.92 18.94 7.35
CA ASN A 258 -22.84 19.33 5.94
C ASN A 258 -22.20 18.27 5.03
N GLN A 259 -22.13 17.01 5.48
CA GLN A 259 -21.50 15.94 4.69
C GLN A 259 -22.38 14.68 4.68
N PRO A 260 -22.61 14.06 3.51
CA PRO A 260 -23.28 12.76 3.45
C PRO A 260 -22.43 11.69 4.14
N PRO A 261 -23.03 10.55 4.52
CA PRO A 261 -22.23 9.41 4.97
C PRO A 261 -21.29 8.98 3.84
N ILE A 262 -20.07 8.57 4.17
CA ILE A 262 -19.03 8.19 3.21
C ILE A 262 -18.54 6.79 3.56
N VAL A 263 -18.22 5.98 2.56
CA VAL A 263 -17.48 4.74 2.77
C VAL A 263 -16.10 4.89 2.16
N VAL A 264 -15.09 4.65 2.97
CA VAL A 264 -13.69 4.62 2.54
C VAL A 264 -13.29 3.18 2.30
N HIS A 265 -12.88 2.87 1.08
CA HIS A 265 -12.30 1.59 0.72
C HIS A 265 -10.79 1.70 0.69
N LEU A 266 -10.11 0.90 1.49
CA LEU A 266 -8.66 0.73 1.46
C LEU A 266 -8.34 -0.59 0.79
N THR A 267 -7.76 -0.53 -0.41
CA THR A 267 -7.32 -1.69 -1.17
C THR A 267 -5.81 -1.82 -1.05
N PRO A 268 -5.29 -2.84 -0.36
CA PRO A 268 -3.85 -3.08 -0.26
C PRO A 268 -3.26 -3.33 -1.65
N VAL A 269 -2.10 -2.73 -1.92
CA VAL A 269 -1.32 -3.08 -3.12
C VAL A 269 -0.70 -4.45 -2.87
N LYS A 270 -1.12 -5.45 -3.65
CA LYS A 270 -0.69 -6.86 -3.52
C LYS A 270 0.47 -7.19 -4.46
N GLY A 271 1.24 -8.21 -4.08
CA GLY A 271 2.23 -8.88 -4.93
C GLY A 271 3.53 -8.10 -5.14
N ARG A 272 4.28 -8.51 -6.17
CA ARG A 272 5.58 -7.96 -6.61
C ARG A 272 5.57 -6.46 -6.97
N ALA A 273 4.40 -5.82 -6.98
CA ALA A 273 4.25 -4.37 -7.06
C ALA A 273 4.73 -3.64 -5.78
N ARG A 274 4.99 -4.36 -4.69
CA ARG A 274 5.78 -3.89 -3.54
C ARG A 274 7.27 -4.04 -3.83
N ASP A 275 7.75 -3.23 -4.75
CA ASP A 275 9.19 -3.02 -4.93
C ASP A 275 9.80 -2.54 -3.60
N VAL A 276 11.03 -2.98 -3.27
CA VAL A 276 11.82 -2.46 -2.14
C VAL A 276 11.87 -0.93 -2.17
N PHE A 277 11.80 -0.34 -3.36
CA PHE A 277 11.71 1.11 -3.56
C PHE A 277 10.28 1.65 -3.77
N ALA A 278 9.27 0.80 -3.98
CA ALA A 278 7.89 1.25 -4.17
C ALA A 278 7.33 1.75 -2.84
N SER A 279 7.07 3.04 -2.76
CA SER A 279 6.48 3.62 -1.56
C SER A 279 5.02 3.21 -1.35
N ALA A 280 4.26 2.77 -2.35
CA ALA A 280 2.82 2.54 -2.21
C ALA A 280 2.48 1.26 -1.42
N VAL A 281 1.57 1.36 -0.45
CA VAL A 281 1.07 0.22 0.35
C VAL A 281 -0.42 -0.02 0.14
N ALA A 282 -1.19 1.01 -0.20
CA ALA A 282 -2.62 0.92 -0.40
C ALA A 282 -3.16 2.01 -1.33
N ILE A 283 -4.29 1.72 -1.97
CA ILE A 283 -5.12 2.68 -2.70
C ILE A 283 -6.36 2.94 -1.84
N LEU A 284 -6.63 4.21 -1.55
CA LEU A 284 -7.80 4.67 -0.83
C LEU A 284 -8.80 5.27 -1.83
N ILE A 285 -10.06 4.87 -1.71
CA ILE A 285 -11.19 5.44 -2.47
C ILE A 285 -12.27 5.85 -1.49
N ALA A 286 -12.74 7.09 -1.56
CA ALA A 286 -13.80 7.62 -0.71
C ALA A 286 -15.08 7.83 -1.54
N THR A 287 -16.14 7.10 -1.21
CA THR A 287 -17.41 7.18 -1.94
C THR A 287 -18.50 7.77 -1.04
N PRO A 288 -19.04 8.96 -1.36
CA PRO A 288 -20.24 9.47 -0.72
C PRO A 288 -21.40 8.50 -0.95
N VAL A 289 -22.00 8.03 0.13
CA VAL A 289 -23.27 7.29 0.10
C VAL A 289 -24.38 8.32 -0.05
N VAL A 290 -24.57 8.79 -1.28
CA VAL A 290 -25.74 9.60 -1.61
C VAL A 290 -26.95 8.65 -1.56
N PRO A 291 -28.01 8.95 -0.79
CA PRO A 291 -29.28 8.28 -0.97
C PRO A 291 -29.68 8.55 -2.41
N ARG A 292 -29.56 7.53 -3.26
CA ARG A 292 -29.82 7.63 -4.69
C ARG A 292 -31.23 8.21 -4.82
N GLN A 293 -31.32 9.50 -5.18
CA GLN A 293 -32.59 10.02 -5.63
C GLN A 293 -32.99 9.12 -6.78
N VAL A 294 -34.20 8.59 -6.74
CA VAL A 294 -34.72 7.75 -7.80
C VAL A 294 -34.88 8.66 -9.02
N GLU A 295 -33.78 8.87 -9.75
CA GLU A 295 -33.74 9.43 -11.09
C GLU A 295 -34.37 8.38 -12.01
N GLY A 296 -35.68 8.28 -11.92
CA GLY A 296 -36.44 7.20 -12.52
C GLY A 296 -37.93 7.46 -12.57
N VAL A 297 -38.42 8.64 -12.15
CA VAL A 297 -39.86 8.94 -12.28
C VAL A 297 -40.31 8.77 -13.74
N GLY A 298 -39.50 9.15 -14.72
CA GLY A 298 -39.80 8.91 -16.15
C GLY A 298 -39.66 7.46 -16.60
N VAL A 299 -38.63 6.75 -16.13
CA VAL A 299 -38.36 5.34 -16.51
C VAL A 299 -39.39 4.39 -15.89
N ILE A 300 -39.78 4.61 -14.63
CA ILE A 300 -40.78 3.84 -13.91
C ILE A 300 -42.19 4.08 -14.49
N GLN A 301 -42.48 5.31 -14.95
CA GLN A 301 -43.74 5.60 -15.66
C GLN A 301 -43.87 4.77 -16.94
N GLY A 302 -42.82 4.71 -17.76
CA GLY A 302 -42.83 3.97 -19.01
C GLY A 302 -42.81 2.45 -18.87
N LEU A 303 -42.20 1.91 -17.81
CA LEU A 303 -42.09 0.46 -17.60
C LEU A 303 -43.34 -0.17 -16.95
N PHE A 304 -44.10 0.59 -16.18
CA PHE A 304 -45.22 0.08 -15.38
C PHE A 304 -46.53 0.85 -15.58
N ASP A 305 -46.63 1.69 -16.62
CA ASP A 305 -47.77 2.54 -16.93
C ASP A 305 -48.29 3.34 -15.71
N LEU A 306 -47.35 3.85 -14.90
CA LEU A 306 -47.70 4.67 -13.75
C LEU A 306 -48.07 6.07 -14.20
N THR A 307 -49.09 6.64 -13.57
CA THR A 307 -49.40 8.06 -13.69
C THR A 307 -48.33 8.90 -12.98
N PRO A 308 -48.22 10.21 -13.27
CA PRO A 308 -47.28 11.09 -12.57
C PRO A 308 -47.43 11.10 -11.06
N ALA A 309 -48.66 11.01 -10.56
CA ALA A 309 -48.92 10.97 -9.11
C ALA A 309 -48.48 9.64 -8.48
N GLU A 310 -48.71 8.52 -9.17
CA GLU A 310 -48.30 7.18 -8.74
C GLU A 310 -46.78 7.06 -8.70
N ALA A 311 -46.08 7.53 -9.73
CA ALA A 311 -44.63 7.48 -9.81
C ALA A 311 -43.95 8.33 -8.72
N ARG A 312 -44.50 9.53 -8.43
CA ARG A 312 -44.01 10.36 -7.31
C ARG A 312 -44.16 9.68 -5.96
N LEU A 313 -45.29 9.02 -5.72
CA LEU A 313 -45.50 8.25 -4.49
C LEU A 313 -44.55 7.05 -4.42
N ALA A 314 -44.44 6.28 -5.50
CA ALA A 314 -43.57 5.10 -5.59
C ALA A 314 -42.10 5.46 -5.33
N ALA A 315 -41.62 6.58 -5.86
CA ALA A 315 -40.27 7.08 -5.62
C ALA A 315 -40.00 7.37 -4.14
N LEU A 316 -40.93 8.04 -3.44
CA LEU A 316 -40.79 8.32 -2.01
C LEU A 316 -40.79 7.04 -1.16
N ILE A 317 -41.63 6.07 -1.53
CA ILE A 317 -41.65 4.75 -0.89
C ILE A 317 -40.32 4.00 -1.13
N ALA A 318 -39.76 4.09 -2.34
CA ALA A 318 -38.49 3.47 -2.71
C ALA A 318 -37.28 4.08 -1.95
N THR A 319 -37.34 5.37 -1.59
CA THR A 319 -36.34 6.03 -0.74
C THR A 319 -36.53 5.76 0.76
N GLY A 320 -37.48 4.89 1.15
CA GLY A 320 -37.68 4.44 2.52
C GLY A 320 -38.72 5.20 3.34
N TYR A 321 -39.45 6.16 2.75
CA TYR A 321 -40.54 6.83 3.46
C TYR A 321 -41.74 5.91 3.65
N THR A 322 -42.43 6.06 4.78
CA THR A 322 -43.72 5.41 5.04
C THR A 322 -44.84 6.09 4.21
N PRO A 323 -45.98 5.42 3.98
CA PRO A 323 -47.12 6.03 3.27
C PRO A 323 -47.61 7.34 3.91
N ARG A 324 -47.48 7.47 5.24
CA ARG A 324 -47.85 8.68 5.99
C ARG A 324 -46.85 9.81 5.76
N GLU A 325 -45.55 9.54 5.79
CA GLU A 325 -44.52 10.56 5.50
C GLU A 325 -44.59 11.00 4.03
N ALA A 326 -44.81 10.06 3.13
CA ALA A 326 -44.99 10.34 1.71
C ALA A 326 -46.24 11.20 1.47
N SER A 327 -47.34 10.99 2.21
CA SER A 327 -48.54 11.82 2.08
C SER A 327 -48.30 13.27 2.49
N ILE A 328 -47.53 13.49 3.56
CA ILE A 328 -47.15 14.83 4.02
C ILE A 328 -46.33 15.54 2.95
N ARG A 329 -45.33 14.86 2.38
CA ARG A 329 -44.44 15.43 1.35
C ARG A 329 -45.16 15.75 0.03
N LEU A 330 -46.17 14.97 -0.32
CA LEU A 330 -46.95 15.16 -1.54
C LEU A 330 -48.15 16.10 -1.37
N GLY A 331 -48.42 16.59 -0.15
CA GLY A 331 -49.57 17.45 0.13
C GLY A 331 -50.92 16.74 -0.05
N VAL A 332 -50.98 15.42 0.19
CA VAL A 332 -52.20 14.61 0.04
C VAL A 332 -52.62 14.00 1.38
N ARG A 333 -53.88 13.56 1.49
CA ARG A 333 -54.35 12.82 2.67
C ARG A 333 -53.71 11.44 2.73
N GLU A 334 -53.45 10.93 3.94
CA GLU A 334 -52.86 9.61 4.13
C GLU A 334 -53.67 8.49 3.45
N GLY A 335 -55.01 8.56 3.53
CA GLY A 335 -55.90 7.62 2.84
C GLY A 335 -55.73 7.62 1.31
N THR A 336 -55.46 8.79 0.72
CA THR A 336 -55.14 8.93 -0.71
C THR A 336 -53.81 8.28 -1.02
N ALA A 337 -52.76 8.51 -0.21
CA ALA A 337 -51.47 7.86 -0.41
C ALA A 337 -51.57 6.33 -0.30
N ARG A 338 -52.32 5.79 0.66
CA ARG A 338 -52.54 4.33 0.80
C ARG A 338 -53.29 3.74 -0.40
N THR A 339 -54.31 4.44 -0.89
CA THR A 339 -55.08 4.00 -2.07
C THR A 339 -54.22 4.04 -3.33
N THR A 340 -53.44 5.10 -3.53
CA THR A 340 -52.50 5.21 -4.66
C THR A 340 -51.40 4.15 -4.56
N LEU A 341 -50.88 3.85 -3.37
CA LEU A 341 -49.91 2.77 -3.16
C LEU A 341 -50.48 1.41 -3.56
N LYS A 342 -51.75 1.13 -3.23
CA LYS A 342 -52.42 -0.11 -3.64
C LYS A 342 -52.43 -0.26 -5.17
N ARG A 343 -52.77 0.81 -5.90
CA ARG A 343 -52.75 0.82 -7.37
C ARG A 343 -51.34 0.63 -7.94
N VAL A 344 -50.34 1.25 -7.32
CA VAL A 344 -48.92 1.04 -7.70
C VAL A 344 -48.52 -0.42 -7.51
N LEU A 345 -48.87 -1.05 -6.39
CA LEU A 345 -48.59 -2.46 -6.15
C LEU A 345 -49.25 -3.36 -7.21
N GLU A 346 -50.51 -3.08 -7.56
CA GLU A 346 -51.24 -3.79 -8.63
C GLU A 346 -50.55 -3.63 -10.00
N LYS A 347 -50.22 -2.40 -10.41
CA LYS A 347 -49.57 -2.11 -11.71
C LYS A 347 -48.16 -2.67 -11.83
N THR A 348 -47.45 -2.79 -10.70
CA THR A 348 -46.09 -3.34 -10.66
C THR A 348 -46.06 -4.86 -10.42
N GLY A 349 -47.22 -5.51 -10.26
CA GLY A 349 -47.32 -6.93 -9.96
C GLY A 349 -46.77 -7.32 -8.57
N THR A 350 -46.61 -6.36 -7.66
CA THR A 350 -46.07 -6.59 -6.32
C THR A 350 -47.19 -6.70 -5.28
N ARG A 351 -46.96 -7.44 -4.19
CA ARG A 351 -47.97 -7.66 -3.14
C ARG A 351 -47.66 -6.95 -1.82
N ARG A 352 -46.41 -6.51 -1.65
CA ARG A 352 -45.92 -5.86 -0.41
C ARG A 352 -45.05 -4.66 -0.76
N GLN A 353 -45.06 -3.65 0.10
CA GLN A 353 -44.20 -2.46 -0.03
C GLN A 353 -42.72 -2.83 -0.19
N SER A 354 -42.22 -3.82 0.56
CA SER A 354 -40.83 -4.28 0.45
C SER A 354 -40.50 -4.89 -0.93
N GLN A 355 -41.46 -5.56 -1.58
CA GLN A 355 -41.28 -6.08 -2.93
C GLN A 355 -41.23 -4.96 -3.98
N LEU A 356 -42.07 -3.94 -3.80
CA LEU A 356 -42.03 -2.73 -4.63
C LEU A 356 -40.68 -2.02 -4.53
N VAL A 357 -40.15 -1.86 -3.31
CA VAL A 357 -38.83 -1.26 -3.09
C VAL A 357 -37.74 -2.06 -3.82
N GLY A 358 -37.75 -3.40 -3.68
CA GLY A 358 -36.78 -4.27 -4.36
C GLY A 358 -36.88 -4.20 -5.89
N LEU A 359 -38.10 -4.18 -6.44
CA LEU A 359 -38.34 -4.04 -7.88
C LEU A 359 -37.77 -2.72 -8.41
N LEU A 360 -38.11 -1.60 -7.77
CA LEU A 360 -37.69 -0.27 -8.22
C LEU A 360 -36.17 -0.07 -8.13
N GLN A 361 -35.52 -0.66 -7.13
CA GLN A 361 -34.06 -0.66 -7.01
C GLN A 361 -33.38 -1.52 -8.09
N SER A 362 -34.03 -2.61 -8.53
CA SER A 362 -33.49 -3.47 -9.59
C SER A 362 -33.58 -2.85 -10.98
N THR A 363 -34.66 -2.10 -11.28
CA THR A 363 -34.86 -1.40 -12.56
C THR A 363 -34.04 -0.11 -12.70
N ALA A 364 -33.47 0.40 -11.61
CA ALA A 364 -32.56 1.56 -11.62
C ALA A 364 -31.09 1.19 -11.89
N LYS A 365 -30.80 -0.06 -12.24
CA LYS A 365 -29.52 -0.50 -12.78
C LYS A 365 -29.58 -0.40 -14.32
N PRO A 366 -28.86 0.53 -14.98
CA PRO A 366 -28.39 0.24 -16.32
C PRO A 366 -27.42 -0.94 -16.21
N GLY A 367 -27.48 -1.86 -17.18
CA GLY A 367 -26.46 -2.90 -17.34
C GLY A 367 -25.08 -2.32 -17.56
#